data_AF-A0A7K3ZYB9-F1
#
_entry.id   AF-A0A7K3ZYB9-F1
#
_cell.length_a   1.000
_cell.length_b   1.000
_cell.length_c   1.000
_cell.angle_alpha   90.00
_cell.angle_beta   90.00
_cell.angle_gamma   90.00
#
_symmetry.space_group_name_H-M   'P 1'
#
loop_
_entity.id
_entity.type
_entity.pdbx_description
1 polymer ?
#
loop_
_entity_poly.entity_id
_entity_poly.type
_entity_poly.pdbx_seq_one_letter_code
_entity_poly.pdbx_strand_id
1 'polypeptide(L)'
;MSDKIDLYSDRGVLLKSDVDLSAVSPLKNAAMQRLIALTKRTVAVNLAGIEGALKTGKVAGGRRQIMGRSLNYDVVANANALADKIKALIQVAAGDDTNVQVLGGGKQLLVQVPTARVNAASEFVVGLTAAASATVEALVQQFKVGIVEAPMVHAS
;
A
#
# COMPACT_ATOMS: atom_id res chain seq x y z
N MET A 1 5.16 -26.58 33.59
CA MET A 1 6.00 -25.42 33.95
C MET A 1 6.35 -24.74 32.64
N SER A 2 6.03 -23.47 32.44
CA SER A 2 6.40 -22.76 31.20
C SER A 2 7.85 -22.29 31.30
N ASP A 3 8.63 -22.49 30.26
CA ASP A 3 9.96 -21.90 30.15
C ASP A 3 9.91 -20.37 30.34
N LYS A 4 10.96 -19.84 30.97
CA LYS A 4 11.14 -18.42 31.25
C LYS A 4 12.36 -17.90 30.50
N ILE A 5 12.25 -16.67 30.00
CA ILE A 5 13.29 -16.01 29.20
C ILE A 5 13.46 -14.56 29.64
N ASP A 6 14.67 -14.04 29.40
CA ASP A 6 14.97 -12.62 29.51
C ASP A 6 15.02 -12.01 28.10
N LEU A 7 14.30 -10.90 27.91
CA LEU A 7 14.26 -10.15 26.66
C LEU A 7 15.31 -9.05 26.69
N TYR A 8 16.18 -9.05 25.71
CA TYR A 8 17.20 -8.04 25.49
C TYR A 8 16.93 -7.24 24.22
N SER A 9 17.41 -5.99 24.17
CA SER A 9 17.40 -5.17 22.96
C SER A 9 18.48 -5.59 21.97
N ASP A 10 18.43 -5.01 20.77
CA ASP A 10 19.46 -5.12 19.73
C ASP A 10 20.84 -4.57 20.15
N ARG A 11 20.91 -3.84 21.27
CA ARG A 11 22.15 -3.34 21.88
C ARG A 11 22.59 -4.15 23.11
N GLY A 12 21.97 -5.30 23.36
CA GLY A 12 22.31 -6.15 24.51
C GLY A 12 21.87 -5.58 25.86
N VAL A 13 20.91 -4.64 25.87
CA VAL A 13 20.35 -4.08 27.12
C VAL A 13 19.15 -4.91 27.54
N LEU A 14 19.10 -5.35 28.80
CA LEU A 14 17.96 -6.08 29.37
C LEU A 14 16.71 -5.20 29.34
N LEU A 15 15.66 -5.64 28.63
CA LEU A 15 14.37 -4.96 28.54
C LEU A 15 13.39 -5.50 29.58
N LYS A 16 13.34 -6.82 29.74
CA LYS A 16 12.44 -7.48 30.70
C LYS A 16 12.97 -8.88 31.05
N SER A 17 12.96 -9.21 32.34
CA SER A 17 13.33 -10.54 32.84
C SER A 17 12.10 -11.36 33.24
N ASP A 18 12.27 -12.68 33.35
CA ASP A 18 11.25 -13.66 33.76
C ASP A 18 9.97 -13.66 32.91
N VAL A 19 10.15 -13.46 31.61
CA VAL A 19 9.05 -13.47 30.64
C VAL A 19 8.69 -14.92 30.33
N ASP A 20 7.39 -15.25 30.37
CA ASP A 20 6.88 -16.53 29.89
C ASP A 20 7.20 -16.70 28.40
N LEU A 21 7.84 -17.82 28.02
CA LEU A 21 8.21 -18.09 26.63
C LEU A 21 7.01 -17.97 25.67
N SER A 22 5.80 -18.30 26.12
CA SER A 22 4.59 -18.17 25.28
C SER A 22 4.19 -16.72 24.99
N ALA A 23 4.70 -15.73 25.73
CA ALA A 23 4.45 -14.31 25.49
C ALA A 23 5.09 -13.78 24.20
N VAL A 24 6.10 -14.49 23.67
CA VAL A 24 6.70 -14.21 22.34
C VAL A 24 6.17 -15.13 21.24
N SER A 25 5.14 -15.93 21.52
CA SER A 25 4.47 -16.72 20.48
C SER A 25 3.67 -15.81 19.54
N PRO A 26 3.72 -16.02 18.21
CA PRO A 26 2.86 -15.30 17.26
C PRO A 26 1.35 -15.45 17.54
N LEU A 27 0.95 -16.51 18.25
CA LEU A 27 -0.44 -16.77 18.62
C LEU A 27 -0.94 -15.91 19.78
N LYS A 28 -0.05 -15.29 20.56
CA LYS A 28 -0.37 -14.46 21.73
C LYS A 28 0.17 -13.04 21.65
N ASN A 29 1.29 -12.83 20.96
CA ASN A 29 2.00 -11.58 20.95
C ASN A 29 1.33 -10.56 20.01
N ALA A 30 0.73 -9.52 20.59
CA ALA A 30 0.02 -8.48 19.85
C ALA A 30 0.90 -7.72 18.84
N ALA A 31 2.20 -7.53 19.14
CA ALA A 31 3.11 -6.85 18.22
C ALA A 31 3.39 -7.69 16.97
N MET A 32 3.62 -8.99 17.13
CA MET A 32 3.78 -9.92 16.00
C MET A 32 2.51 -10.01 15.14
N GLN A 33 1.34 -10.13 15.78
CA GLN A 33 0.06 -10.14 15.07
C GLN A 33 -0.17 -8.86 14.28
N ARG A 34 0.15 -7.70 14.87
CA ARG A 34 0.10 -6.41 14.19
C ARG A 34 1.06 -6.36 13.00
N LEU A 35 2.31 -6.82 13.15
CA LEU A 35 3.28 -6.86 12.05
C LEU A 35 2.77 -7.71 10.88
N ILE A 36 2.26 -8.93 11.16
CA ILE A 36 1.69 -9.81 10.14
C ILE A 36 0.51 -9.12 9.43
N ALA A 37 -0.40 -8.50 10.18
CA ALA A 37 -1.53 -7.77 9.62
C ALA A 37 -1.08 -6.60 8.72
N LEU A 38 -0.05 -5.86 9.13
CA LEU A 38 0.53 -4.77 8.35
C LEU A 38 1.17 -5.27 7.06
N THR A 39 1.93 -6.37 7.09
CA THR A 39 2.55 -6.97 5.91
C THR A 39 1.50 -7.39 4.87
N LYS A 40 0.36 -7.93 5.31
CA LYS A 40 -0.73 -8.33 4.39
C LYS A 40 -1.46 -7.15 3.72
N ARG A 41 -1.41 -5.96 4.31
CA ARG A 41 -2.30 -4.84 3.93
C ARG A 41 -1.59 -3.55 3.50
N THR A 42 -0.26 -3.51 3.57
CA THR A 42 0.54 -2.34 3.22
C THR A 42 1.08 -2.48 1.80
N VAL A 43 0.81 -1.48 0.95
CA VAL A 43 1.22 -1.43 -0.45
C VAL A 43 1.96 -0.13 -0.70
N ALA A 44 3.10 -0.21 -1.37
CA ALA A 44 3.82 0.95 -1.87
C ALA A 44 3.36 1.25 -3.31
N VAL A 45 2.86 2.46 -3.55
CA VAL A 45 2.45 2.92 -4.88
C VAL A 45 3.52 3.90 -5.40
N ASN A 46 4.07 3.64 -6.59
CA ASN A 46 5.12 4.47 -7.19
C ASN A 46 4.53 5.48 -8.19
N LEU A 47 4.07 6.63 -7.68
CA LEU A 47 3.48 7.70 -8.50
C LEU A 47 4.45 8.25 -9.56
N ALA A 48 5.74 8.39 -9.21
CA ALA A 48 6.76 8.83 -10.18
C ALA A 48 6.96 7.80 -11.32
N GLY A 49 6.88 6.51 -10.98
CA GLY A 49 6.92 5.42 -11.97
C GLY A 49 5.72 5.46 -12.90
N ILE A 50 4.51 5.60 -12.34
CA ILE A 50 3.25 5.74 -13.10
C ILE A 50 3.34 6.93 -14.05
N GLU A 51 3.76 8.11 -13.54
CA GLU A 51 3.92 9.32 -14.37
C GLU A 51 4.86 9.08 -15.56
N GLY A 52 6.03 8.49 -15.30
CA GLY A 52 7.01 8.19 -16.34
C GLY A 52 6.51 7.16 -17.36
N ALA A 53 5.80 6.12 -16.90
CA ALA A 53 5.23 5.08 -17.74
C ALA A 53 4.16 5.66 -18.68
N LEU A 54 3.25 6.48 -18.14
CA LEU A 54 2.21 7.18 -18.91
C LEU A 54 2.83 8.14 -19.93
N LYS A 55 3.76 8.99 -19.50
CA LYS A 55 4.39 9.99 -20.37
C LYS A 55 5.12 9.38 -21.57
N THR A 56 5.68 8.17 -21.40
CA THR A 56 6.47 7.51 -22.44
C THR A 56 5.73 6.39 -23.17
N GLY A 57 4.61 5.91 -22.65
CA GLY A 57 3.94 4.69 -23.12
C GLY A 57 4.70 3.41 -22.75
N LYS A 58 5.68 3.46 -21.83
CA LYS A 58 6.47 2.31 -21.37
C LYS A 58 5.75 1.58 -20.25
N VAL A 59 4.82 0.71 -20.63
CA VAL A 59 3.97 -0.10 -19.73
C VAL A 59 4.30 -1.60 -19.85
N ALA A 60 3.83 -2.42 -18.92
CA ALA A 60 4.03 -3.88 -18.88
C ALA A 60 5.50 -4.39 -18.74
N GLY A 61 6.41 -3.52 -18.28
CA GLY A 61 7.77 -3.86 -17.89
C GLY A 61 8.74 -4.22 -19.02
N GLY A 62 10.03 -4.33 -18.68
CA GLY A 62 11.11 -4.57 -19.65
C GLY A 62 11.35 -3.36 -20.57
N ARG A 63 11.70 -3.61 -21.84
CA ARG A 63 11.88 -2.57 -22.88
C ARG A 63 10.62 -2.35 -23.73
N ARG A 64 9.44 -2.71 -23.21
CA ARG A 64 8.17 -2.58 -23.94
C ARG A 64 7.71 -1.13 -23.96
N GLN A 65 7.13 -0.71 -25.08
CA GLN A 65 6.60 0.63 -25.28
C GLN A 65 5.47 0.57 -26.32
N ILE A 66 4.36 1.24 -26.03
CA ILE A 66 3.24 1.38 -26.97
C ILE A 66 3.28 2.80 -27.54
N MET A 67 3.83 2.92 -28.77
CA MET A 67 3.95 4.20 -29.44
C MET A 67 2.57 4.80 -29.75
N GLY A 68 2.45 6.13 -29.64
CA GLY A 68 1.19 6.85 -29.86
C GLY A 68 0.17 6.73 -28.72
N ARG A 69 0.52 6.08 -27.61
CA ARG A 69 -0.35 5.93 -26.42
C ARG A 69 0.18 6.64 -25.17
N SER A 70 1.04 7.65 -25.34
CA SER A 70 1.56 8.48 -24.26
C SER A 70 0.49 9.40 -23.67
N LEU A 71 0.43 9.50 -22.35
CA LEU A 71 -0.45 10.40 -21.60
C LEU A 71 0.40 11.28 -20.68
N ASN A 72 0.28 12.60 -20.80
CA ASN A 72 1.07 13.55 -20.02
C ASN A 72 0.23 14.13 -18.89
N TYR A 73 0.33 13.52 -17.70
CA TYR A 73 -0.35 13.94 -16.48
C TYR A 73 0.65 14.27 -15.38
N ASP A 74 0.40 15.33 -14.62
CA ASP A 74 1.26 15.74 -13.51
C ASP A 74 0.92 14.95 -12.22
N VAL A 75 1.12 13.63 -12.26
CA VAL A 75 0.71 12.68 -11.20
C VAL A 75 1.37 13.01 -9.86
N VAL A 76 2.69 13.22 -9.84
CA VAL A 76 3.46 13.52 -8.62
C VAL A 76 3.04 14.86 -8.02
N ALA A 77 2.74 15.87 -8.85
CA ALA A 77 2.25 17.17 -8.38
C ALA A 77 0.86 17.08 -7.73
N ASN A 78 0.06 16.07 -8.11
CA ASN A 78 -1.29 15.81 -7.57
C ASN A 78 -1.30 14.75 -6.46
N ALA A 79 -0.14 14.36 -5.91
CA ALA A 79 -0.05 13.23 -4.96
C ALA A 79 -0.97 13.34 -3.74
N ASN A 80 -1.13 14.55 -3.16
CA ASN A 80 -2.04 14.75 -2.01
C ASN A 80 -3.51 14.51 -2.40
N ALA A 81 -3.96 15.09 -3.52
CA ALA A 81 -5.32 14.90 -4.01
C ALA A 81 -5.61 13.43 -4.37
N LEU A 82 -4.62 12.74 -4.94
CA LEU A 82 -4.70 11.31 -5.23
C LEU A 82 -4.75 10.49 -3.93
N ALA A 83 -3.93 10.82 -2.93
CA ALA A 83 -3.95 10.14 -1.64
C ALA A 83 -5.32 10.23 -0.96
N ASP A 84 -5.95 11.41 -0.96
CA ASP A 84 -7.28 11.63 -0.40
C ASP A 84 -8.35 10.82 -1.14
N LYS A 85 -8.32 10.82 -2.49
CA LYS A 85 -9.22 10.02 -3.33
C LYS A 85 -9.05 8.52 -3.09
N ILE A 86 -7.81 8.03 -3.08
CA ILE A 86 -7.49 6.61 -2.82
C ILE A 86 -8.01 6.20 -1.45
N LYS A 87 -7.78 7.03 -0.42
CA LYS A 87 -8.30 6.78 0.93
C LYS A 87 -9.82 6.69 0.93
N ALA A 88 -10.50 7.62 0.28
CA ALA A 88 -11.96 7.64 0.20
C ALA A 88 -12.55 6.42 -0.53
N LEU A 89 -11.86 5.91 -1.55
CA LEU A 89 -12.29 4.73 -2.32
C LEU A 89 -12.07 3.41 -1.56
N ILE A 90 -10.99 3.31 -0.76
CA ILE A 90 -10.62 2.07 -0.08
C ILE A 90 -11.27 1.95 1.30
N GLN A 91 -11.48 3.05 2.02
CA GLN A 91 -12.09 2.99 3.36
C GLN A 91 -13.45 2.28 3.32
N VAL A 92 -13.75 1.55 4.39
CA VAL A 92 -15.02 0.82 4.57
C VAL A 92 -15.97 1.64 5.44
N ALA A 93 -15.45 2.27 6.50
CA ALA A 93 -16.22 3.10 7.40
C ALA A 93 -15.43 4.34 7.81
N ALA A 94 -16.13 5.42 8.14
CA ALA A 94 -15.50 6.63 8.65
C ALA A 94 -14.73 6.31 9.94
N GLY A 95 -13.44 6.66 9.98
CA GLY A 95 -12.57 6.43 11.13
C GLY A 95 -12.01 5.01 11.26
N ASP A 96 -12.12 4.17 10.23
CA ASP A 96 -11.45 2.87 10.22
C ASP A 96 -9.91 2.99 10.13
N ASP A 97 -9.22 1.85 10.07
CA ASP A 97 -7.76 1.78 10.07
C ASP A 97 -7.11 1.92 8.67
N THR A 98 -7.83 2.55 7.72
CA THR A 98 -7.29 2.94 6.42
C THR A 98 -6.30 4.09 6.57
N ASN A 99 -5.11 3.95 5.99
CA ASN A 99 -4.10 5.00 5.96
C ASN A 99 -3.52 5.14 4.56
N VAL A 100 -3.37 6.38 4.09
CA VAL A 100 -2.67 6.69 2.83
C VAL A 100 -1.72 7.83 3.13
N GLN A 101 -0.43 7.55 3.09
CA GLN A 101 0.63 8.49 3.43
C GLN A 101 1.44 8.85 2.20
N VAL A 102 1.60 10.14 1.93
CA VAL A 102 2.47 10.65 0.88
C VAL A 102 3.92 10.65 1.36
N LEU A 103 4.82 10.12 0.54
CA LEU A 103 6.25 9.97 0.83
C LEU A 103 7.10 10.56 -0.30
N GLY A 104 8.37 10.85 0.00
CA GLY A 104 9.36 11.20 -1.02
C GLY A 104 9.01 12.45 -1.85
N GLY A 105 8.29 13.41 -1.28
CA GLY A 105 7.82 14.61 -1.98
C GLY A 105 6.75 14.33 -3.04
N GLY A 106 5.89 13.33 -2.82
CA GLY A 106 4.81 12.95 -3.75
C GLY A 106 5.15 11.80 -4.70
N LYS A 107 6.40 11.31 -4.68
CA LYS A 107 6.84 10.26 -5.60
C LYS A 107 6.31 8.88 -5.23
N GLN A 108 5.99 8.65 -3.96
CA GLN A 108 5.44 7.38 -3.49
C GLN A 108 4.26 7.61 -2.54
N LEU A 109 3.35 6.62 -2.49
CA LEU A 109 2.36 6.49 -1.44
C LEU A 109 2.60 5.20 -0.65
N LEU A 110 2.45 5.28 0.67
CA LEU A 110 2.23 4.11 1.52
C LEU A 110 0.73 3.98 1.77
N VAL A 111 0.13 2.93 1.23
CA VAL A 111 -1.31 2.63 1.33
C VAL A 111 -1.50 1.45 2.27
N GLN A 112 -2.25 1.63 3.34
CA GLN A 112 -2.66 0.57 4.26
C GLN A 112 -4.16 0.36 4.09
N VAL A 113 -4.52 -0.72 3.41
CA VAL A 113 -5.91 -1.17 3.21
C VAL A 113 -6.51 -1.54 4.58
N PRO A 114 -7.78 -1.22 4.88
CA PRO A 114 -8.36 -1.48 6.19
C PRO A 114 -8.44 -2.97 6.48
N THR A 115 -8.24 -3.33 7.75
CA THR A 115 -8.25 -4.73 8.21
C THR A 115 -9.57 -5.44 7.89
N ALA A 116 -10.69 -4.73 7.88
CA ALA A 116 -12.00 -5.26 7.51
C ALA A 116 -11.99 -5.96 6.13
N ARG A 117 -11.34 -5.36 5.12
CA ARG A 117 -11.23 -5.98 3.78
C ARG A 117 -10.37 -7.23 3.79
N VAL A 118 -9.29 -7.23 4.56
CA VAL A 118 -8.36 -8.37 4.67
C VAL A 118 -9.02 -9.53 5.42
N ASN A 119 -9.85 -9.25 6.43
CA ASN A 119 -10.55 -10.27 7.21
C ASN A 119 -11.70 -10.92 6.42
N ALA A 120 -12.33 -10.17 5.51
CA ALA A 120 -13.39 -10.68 4.64
C ALA A 120 -12.85 -11.41 3.39
N ALA A 121 -11.55 -11.27 3.10
CA ALA A 121 -10.92 -11.91 1.94
C ALA A 121 -10.35 -13.29 2.28
N SER A 122 -10.29 -14.17 1.26
CA SER A 122 -9.66 -15.49 1.40
C SER A 122 -8.16 -15.40 1.68
N GLU A 123 -7.47 -14.40 1.11
CA GLU A 123 -6.02 -14.24 1.19
C GLU A 123 -5.57 -12.78 1.04
N PHE A 124 -4.26 -12.51 1.03
CA PHE A 124 -3.68 -11.18 1.22
C PHE A 124 -3.58 -10.33 -0.05
N VAL A 125 -3.73 -10.90 -1.25
CA VAL A 125 -3.68 -10.16 -2.52
C VAL A 125 -4.75 -9.06 -2.58
N VAL A 126 -5.81 -9.14 -1.76
CA VAL A 126 -6.79 -8.05 -1.56
C VAL A 126 -6.14 -6.71 -1.21
N GLY A 127 -5.01 -6.71 -0.47
CA GLY A 127 -4.27 -5.50 -0.16
C GLY A 127 -3.75 -4.84 -1.44
N LEU A 128 -3.09 -5.62 -2.30
CA LEU A 128 -2.55 -5.16 -3.57
C LEU A 128 -3.66 -4.73 -4.55
N THR A 129 -4.68 -5.58 -4.75
CA THR A 129 -5.70 -5.33 -5.77
C THR A 129 -6.60 -4.16 -5.41
N ALA A 130 -6.95 -3.97 -4.12
CA ALA A 130 -7.70 -2.81 -3.68
C ALA A 130 -6.91 -1.50 -3.83
N ALA A 131 -5.62 -1.50 -3.48
CA ALA A 131 -4.75 -0.35 -3.66
C ALA A 131 -4.57 0.01 -5.14
N ALA A 132 -4.34 -1.00 -5.99
CA ALA A 132 -4.20 -0.80 -7.44
C ALA A 132 -5.49 -0.26 -8.08
N SER A 133 -6.65 -0.88 -7.80
CA SER A 133 -7.92 -0.44 -8.38
C SER A 133 -8.28 0.98 -7.97
N ALA A 134 -8.09 1.32 -6.69
CA ALA A 134 -8.37 2.66 -6.19
C ALA A 134 -7.39 3.70 -6.75
N THR A 135 -6.12 3.32 -6.96
CA THR A 135 -5.14 4.21 -7.60
C THR A 135 -5.53 4.49 -9.04
N VAL A 136 -5.91 3.47 -9.81
CA VAL A 136 -6.39 3.62 -11.20
C VAL A 136 -7.62 4.52 -11.24
N GLU A 137 -8.62 4.23 -10.42
CA GLU A 137 -9.85 5.03 -10.37
C GLU A 137 -9.57 6.49 -9.94
N ALA A 138 -8.71 6.71 -8.95
CA ALA A 138 -8.31 8.05 -8.53
C ALA A 138 -7.62 8.83 -9.65
N LEU A 139 -6.75 8.19 -10.43
CA LEU A 139 -6.10 8.80 -11.60
C LEU A 139 -7.12 9.12 -12.70
N VAL A 140 -8.01 8.18 -13.01
CA VAL A 140 -9.07 8.37 -14.01
C VAL A 140 -9.95 9.57 -13.64
N GLN A 141 -10.37 9.68 -12.38
CA GLN A 141 -11.18 10.80 -11.91
C GLN A 141 -10.41 12.11 -11.84
N GLN A 142 -9.17 12.10 -11.34
CA GLN A 142 -8.36 13.32 -11.17
C GLN A 142 -8.04 13.97 -12.51
N PHE A 143 -7.70 13.16 -13.52
CA PHE A 143 -7.28 13.64 -14.84
C PHE A 143 -8.39 13.54 -15.91
N LYS A 144 -9.60 13.12 -15.53
CA LYS A 144 -10.76 12.96 -16.42
C LYS A 144 -10.43 12.11 -17.65
N VAL A 145 -9.75 10.99 -17.42
CA VAL A 145 -9.22 10.12 -18.47
C VAL A 145 -10.36 9.50 -19.27
N GLY A 146 -10.29 9.56 -20.60
CA GLY A 146 -11.30 8.98 -21.47
C GLY A 146 -11.30 7.45 -21.44
N ILE A 147 -12.44 6.83 -21.79
CA ILE A 147 -12.60 5.36 -21.79
C ILE A 147 -11.57 4.63 -22.68
N VAL A 148 -11.11 5.27 -23.76
CA VAL A 148 -10.12 4.70 -24.70
C VAL A 148 -8.69 4.76 -24.15
N GLU A 149 -8.44 5.61 -23.15
CA GLU A 149 -7.13 5.90 -22.56
C GLU A 149 -6.99 5.25 -21.18
N ALA A 150 -8.09 5.01 -20.47
CA ALA A 150 -8.12 4.37 -19.16
C ALA A 150 -7.34 3.04 -19.09
N PRO A 151 -7.33 2.17 -20.13
CA PRO A 151 -6.48 0.98 -20.13
C PRO A 151 -4.98 1.27 -20.01
N MET A 152 -4.50 2.43 -20.46
CA MET A 152 -3.09 2.84 -20.28
C MET A 152 -2.78 3.19 -18.84
N VAL A 153 -3.74 3.75 -18.10
CA VAL A 153 -3.62 4.02 -16.65
C VAL A 153 -3.61 2.72 -15.85
N HIS A 154 -4.39 1.73 -16.27
CA HIS A 154 -4.31 0.40 -15.65
C HIS A 154 -2.96 -0.28 -15.87
N ALA A 155 -2.33 -0.06 -17.04
CA ALA A 155 -1.08 -0.73 -17.42
C ALA A 155 0.21 -0.07 -16.88
N SER A 156 0.12 1.19 -16.43
CA SER A 156 1.24 1.99 -15.91
C SER A 156 1.60 1.67 -14.47
#